data_AF-A0A0M2R5S0-F1
#
_entry.id   AF-A0A0M2R5S0-F1
#
_cell.length_a   1.000
_cell.length_b   1.000
_cell.length_c   1.000
_cell.angle_alpha   90.00
_cell.angle_beta   90.00
_cell.angle_gamma   90.00
#
_symmetry.space_group_name_H-M   'P 1'
#
loop_
_entity.id
_entity.type
_entity.pdbx_description
1 polymer ?
#
loop_
_entity_poly.entity_id
_entity_poly.type
_entity_poly.pdbx_seq_one_letter_code
_entity_poly.pdbx_strand_id
1 'polypeptide(L)'
;MTKNLTDPKIVTFGCRLNTYESEVMRQHAREAGLSDTIIFNTCAVTTEAERQARQSIRKARRTNPDAKIIVTGCAAQINPDLYADMAEVDHVMGNEEKLKRESFDLTPEARVAVNDIMEAKETAAHLVHGFEEHTRAFVQIQQGCNHRCTFCIIPFGRGNNRSVPIGAITEQVRTLVNNGVKEVVLTGVDITDYGLDLPGKPTLGQMTRRLLAQVPELKRLRLSSLDPVEIDDDTYRLFGEEPRIMPHLHISLQAGDDMVLKRMKRRHLRQDVVDMVVKARELRPDVVFGADIIAGFPTETDDMFENTYRLVEELGLTYLHVFPYSERPGTPAAKMPQVPGNLRKERAARLRDAGQSAENLFMQSRIGTTSQVLIEKNGFGRTEHYAPVQVEALEGDLSGQVVPAYIADIRDGKLLAYPLGTDAANVAREKLSSQ
;
A
#
# COMPACT_ATOMS: atom_id res chain seq x y z
N MET A 1 0.59 26.29 26.78
CA MET A 1 2.01 25.92 26.61
C MET A 1 2.15 25.31 25.23
N THR A 2 2.64 26.09 24.28
CA THR A 2 3.00 25.66 22.93
C THR A 2 4.10 24.59 23.07
N LYS A 3 3.84 23.36 22.61
CA LYS A 3 4.90 22.36 22.48
C LYS A 3 5.72 22.78 21.26
N ASN A 4 6.91 23.36 21.46
CA ASN A 4 7.86 23.53 20.37
C ASN A 4 8.17 22.14 19.80
N LEU A 5 7.90 21.95 18.52
CA LEU A 5 8.23 20.73 17.78
C LEU A 5 9.69 20.87 17.33
N THR A 6 10.58 20.17 18.03
CA THR A 6 12.01 20.12 17.69
C THR A 6 12.30 19.39 16.37
N ASP A 7 11.31 18.67 15.83
CA ASP A 7 11.38 17.90 14.58
C ASP A 7 10.10 18.14 13.75
N PRO A 8 10.15 18.26 12.41
CA PRO A 8 8.96 18.47 11.60
C PRO A 8 7.99 17.30 11.74
N LYS A 9 6.74 17.62 12.07
CA LYS A 9 5.69 16.63 12.22
C LYS A 9 5.05 16.35 10.87
N ILE A 10 5.02 15.08 10.46
CA ILE A 10 4.34 14.68 9.23
C ILE A 10 3.04 13.95 9.58
N VAL A 11 1.95 14.36 8.93
CA VAL A 11 0.64 13.69 9.01
C VAL A 11 0.32 13.12 7.64
N THR A 12 0.41 11.80 7.53
CA THR A 12 0.26 11.08 6.27
C THR A 12 -1.16 10.55 6.10
N PHE A 13 -1.75 10.84 4.94
CA PHE A 13 -3.01 10.26 4.49
C PHE A 13 -2.77 9.46 3.20
N GLY A 14 -3.50 8.38 3.01
CA GLY A 14 -3.52 7.65 1.74
C GLY A 14 -2.79 6.32 1.78
N CYS A 15 -1.93 6.09 0.80
CA CYS A 15 -1.42 4.76 0.47
C CYS A 15 0.04 4.55 0.90
N ARG A 16 0.57 3.34 0.62
CA ARG A 16 1.96 2.94 0.89
C ARG A 16 2.99 3.91 0.26
N LEU A 17 2.69 4.45 -0.92
CA LEU A 17 3.51 5.50 -1.55
C LEU A 17 3.53 6.77 -0.70
N ASN A 18 2.38 7.22 -0.16
CA ASN A 18 2.38 8.40 0.71
C ASN A 18 3.23 8.17 1.97
N THR A 19 3.25 6.96 2.54
CA THR A 19 4.14 6.62 3.66
C THR A 19 5.60 6.70 3.26
N TYR A 20 5.99 6.09 2.14
CA TYR A 20 7.35 6.21 1.59
C TYR A 20 7.77 7.66 1.37
N GLU A 21 6.95 8.43 0.67
CA GLU A 21 7.22 9.84 0.35
C GLU A 21 7.29 10.70 1.63
N SER A 22 6.59 10.31 2.71
CA SER A 22 6.67 11.01 3.99
C SER A 22 8.03 10.86 4.66
N GLU A 23 8.69 9.71 4.53
CA GLU A 23 10.05 9.53 5.03
C GLU A 23 11.04 10.43 4.28
N VAL A 24 10.90 10.49 2.96
CA VAL A 24 11.71 11.39 2.10
C VAL A 24 11.52 12.86 2.52
N MET A 25 10.26 13.28 2.67
CA MET A 25 9.95 14.65 3.13
C MET A 25 10.51 14.94 4.53
N ARG A 26 10.53 13.96 5.44
CA ARG A 26 11.09 14.16 6.79
C ARG A 26 12.56 14.47 6.72
N GLN A 27 13.31 13.72 5.92
CA GLN A 27 14.74 13.96 5.71
C GLN A 27 14.97 15.35 5.11
N HIS A 28 14.26 15.70 4.05
CA HIS A 28 14.43 17.01 3.41
C HIS A 28 14.05 18.18 4.33
N ALA A 29 12.97 18.05 5.10
CA ALA A 29 12.57 19.06 6.07
C ALA A 29 13.60 19.22 7.21
N ARG A 30 14.18 18.12 7.71
CA ARG A 30 15.27 18.14 8.71
C ARG A 30 16.51 18.82 8.15
N GLU A 31 16.94 18.46 6.94
CA GLU A 31 18.09 19.06 6.25
C GLU A 31 17.87 20.54 5.92
N ALA A 32 16.62 20.98 5.80
CA ALA A 32 16.21 22.38 5.67
C ALA A 32 16.15 23.14 7.00
N GLY A 33 16.37 22.47 8.12
CA GLY A 33 16.27 23.08 9.45
C GLY A 33 14.84 23.52 9.80
N LEU A 34 13.82 22.94 9.17
CA LEU A 34 12.43 23.26 9.44
C LEU A 34 12.03 22.73 10.83
N SER A 35 12.06 23.62 11.82
CA SER A 35 11.46 23.41 13.15
C SER A 35 10.02 23.93 13.17
N ASP A 36 9.22 23.50 14.15
CA ASP A 36 7.84 23.96 14.34
C ASP A 36 6.95 23.86 13.08
N THR A 37 7.21 22.85 12.24
CA THR A 37 6.52 22.66 10.96
C THR A 37 5.67 21.39 10.99
N ILE A 38 4.45 21.47 10.46
CA ILE A 38 3.52 20.35 10.29
C ILE A 38 3.24 20.16 8.80
N ILE A 39 3.62 19.01 8.25
CA ILE A 39 3.46 18.67 6.84
C ILE A 39 2.31 17.68 6.69
N PHE A 40 1.30 18.02 5.91
CA PHE A 40 0.17 17.16 5.58
C PHE A 40 0.37 16.53 4.20
N ASN A 41 0.60 15.22 4.13
CA ASN A 41 0.65 14.48 2.86
C ASN A 41 -0.74 13.92 2.54
N THR A 42 -1.45 14.57 1.63
CA THR A 42 -2.88 14.33 1.36
C THR A 42 -3.13 13.25 0.32
N CYS A 43 -4.31 12.61 0.41
CA CYS A 43 -4.80 11.62 -0.55
C CYS A 43 -6.03 12.15 -1.29
N ALA A 44 -6.11 11.85 -2.59
CA ALA A 44 -7.21 12.27 -3.47
C ALA A 44 -8.13 11.12 -3.90
N VAL A 45 -7.92 9.89 -3.41
CA VAL A 45 -8.65 8.70 -3.90
C VAL A 45 -10.14 8.79 -3.54
N THR A 46 -10.48 9.33 -2.37
CA THR A 46 -11.86 9.49 -1.92
C THR A 46 -12.11 10.91 -1.40
N THR A 47 -13.35 11.37 -1.53
CA THR A 47 -13.79 12.66 -0.93
C THR A 47 -13.67 12.65 0.60
N GLU A 48 -13.85 11.49 1.21
CA GLU A 48 -13.71 11.28 2.65
C GLU A 48 -12.25 11.48 3.11
N ALA A 49 -11.27 10.98 2.38
CA ALA A 49 -9.85 11.19 2.70
C ALA A 49 -9.48 12.68 2.69
N GLU A 50 -9.95 13.43 1.68
CA GLU A 50 -9.75 14.88 1.64
C GLU A 50 -10.45 15.60 2.79
N ARG A 51 -11.69 15.17 3.12
CA ARG A 51 -12.44 15.73 4.26
C ARG A 51 -11.66 15.56 5.56
N GLN A 52 -11.13 14.35 5.81
CA GLN A 52 -10.32 14.05 7.00
C GLN A 52 -9.02 14.86 7.04
N ALA A 53 -8.34 15.02 5.90
CA ALA A 53 -7.14 15.86 5.81
C ALA A 53 -7.47 17.32 6.17
N ARG A 54 -8.49 17.91 5.55
CA ARG A 54 -8.93 19.30 5.84
C ARG A 54 -9.38 19.48 7.29
N GLN A 55 -10.02 18.49 7.90
CA GLN A 55 -10.38 18.55 9.32
C GLN A 55 -9.15 18.50 10.23
N SER A 56 -8.17 17.67 9.88
CA SER A 56 -6.93 17.52 10.63
C SER A 56 -6.06 18.78 10.55
N ILE A 57 -5.99 19.44 9.39
CA ILE A 57 -5.33 20.73 9.20
C ILE A 57 -5.93 21.78 10.15
N ARG A 58 -7.26 21.95 10.14
CA ARG A 58 -7.95 22.90 11.04
C ARG A 58 -7.68 22.61 12.51
N LYS A 59 -7.69 21.33 12.88
CA LYS A 59 -7.36 20.91 14.26
C LYS A 59 -5.92 21.25 14.61
N ALA A 60 -4.97 20.98 13.72
CA ALA A 60 -3.55 21.24 13.94
C ALA A 60 -3.25 22.73 14.12
N ARG A 61 -3.86 23.63 13.34
CA ARG A 61 -3.73 25.08 13.53
C ARG A 61 -4.27 25.53 14.88
N ARG A 62 -5.43 25.01 15.32
CA ARG A 62 -5.97 25.33 16.64
C ARG A 62 -5.07 24.90 17.79
N THR A 63 -4.41 23.74 17.67
CA THR A 63 -3.53 23.22 18.72
C THR A 63 -2.11 23.76 18.65
N ASN A 64 -1.66 24.24 17.49
CA ASN A 64 -0.33 24.80 17.25
C ASN A 64 -0.48 26.09 16.42
N PRO A 65 -0.88 27.21 17.06
CA PRO A 65 -1.18 28.46 16.34
C PRO A 65 -0.01 29.00 15.53
N ASP A 66 1.21 28.84 16.05
CA ASP A 66 2.44 29.40 15.47
C ASP A 66 3.18 28.42 14.55
N ALA A 67 2.75 27.16 14.49
CA ALA A 67 3.41 26.16 13.67
C ALA A 67 3.19 26.43 12.18
N LYS A 68 4.22 26.27 11.36
CA LYS A 68 4.08 26.36 9.91
C LYS A 68 3.34 25.13 9.39
N ILE A 69 2.30 25.31 8.58
CA ILE A 69 1.50 24.22 8.00
C ILE A 69 1.73 24.16 6.50
N ILE A 70 2.33 23.06 6.07
CA ILE A 70 2.56 22.75 4.65
C ILE A 70 1.59 21.65 4.24
N VAL A 71 0.92 21.82 3.10
CA VAL A 71 0.02 20.80 2.54
C VAL A 71 0.54 20.34 1.19
N THR A 72 0.64 19.03 1.01
CA THR A 72 1.11 18.41 -0.23
C THR A 72 0.37 17.09 -0.49
N GLY A 73 0.82 16.30 -1.45
CA GLY A 73 0.22 15.02 -1.85
C GLY A 73 -0.78 15.16 -2.99
N CYS A 74 -1.45 14.06 -3.33
CA CYS A 74 -2.26 13.99 -4.55
C CYS A 74 -3.42 14.99 -4.54
N ALA A 75 -4.03 15.27 -3.39
CA ALA A 75 -5.17 16.19 -3.35
C ALA A 75 -4.71 17.64 -3.53
N ALA A 76 -3.58 18.01 -2.92
CA ALA A 76 -2.95 19.31 -3.11
C ALA A 76 -2.48 19.53 -4.55
N GLN A 77 -1.99 18.48 -5.23
CA GLN A 77 -1.64 18.54 -6.66
C GLN A 77 -2.87 18.75 -7.56
N ILE A 78 -3.95 18.01 -7.30
CA ILE A 78 -5.16 18.03 -8.15
C ILE A 78 -5.96 19.33 -7.95
N ASN A 79 -5.99 19.83 -6.72
CA ASN A 79 -6.76 21.02 -6.38
C ASN A 79 -5.96 21.91 -5.41
N PRO A 80 -4.93 22.62 -5.91
CA PRO A 80 -4.09 23.48 -5.08
C PRO A 80 -4.87 24.61 -4.42
N ASP A 81 -5.78 25.24 -5.17
CA ASP A 81 -6.59 26.37 -4.72
C ASP A 81 -7.43 26.03 -3.49
N LEU A 82 -8.03 24.83 -3.46
CA LEU A 82 -8.79 24.34 -2.30
C LEU A 82 -8.01 24.39 -0.98
N TYR A 83 -6.69 24.16 -1.03
CA TYR A 83 -5.83 24.20 0.14
C TYR A 83 -5.18 25.58 0.34
N ALA A 84 -4.89 26.31 -0.74
CA ALA A 84 -4.39 27.68 -0.67
C ALA A 84 -5.43 28.65 -0.05
N ASP A 85 -6.71 28.42 -0.31
CA ASP A 85 -7.83 29.19 0.24
C ASP A 85 -8.08 28.91 1.74
N MET A 86 -7.47 27.85 2.30
CA MET A 86 -7.54 27.60 3.74
C MET A 86 -6.65 28.58 4.48
N ALA A 87 -7.24 29.41 5.34
CA ALA A 87 -6.51 30.35 6.20
C ALA A 87 -5.51 29.66 7.13
N GLU A 88 -5.71 28.36 7.39
CA GLU A 88 -4.80 27.58 8.23
C GLU A 88 -3.51 27.14 7.52
N VAL A 89 -3.44 27.23 6.19
CA VAL A 89 -2.34 26.69 5.37
C VAL A 89 -1.38 27.79 4.94
N ASP A 90 -0.10 27.60 5.26
CA ASP A 90 0.96 28.56 4.94
C ASP A 90 1.60 28.28 3.59
N HIS A 91 1.71 27.01 3.19
CA HIS A 91 2.35 26.62 1.93
C HIS A 91 1.69 25.38 1.31
N VAL A 92 1.51 25.39 -0.01
CA VAL A 92 1.00 24.26 -0.79
C VAL A 92 2.08 23.78 -1.76
N MET A 93 2.49 22.51 -1.66
CA MET A 93 3.48 21.90 -2.56
C MET A 93 2.86 20.81 -3.41
N GLY A 94 3.26 20.76 -4.68
CA GLY A 94 2.84 19.70 -5.59
C GLY A 94 3.49 18.37 -5.25
N ASN A 95 3.04 17.34 -5.96
CA ASN A 95 3.41 15.97 -5.67
C ASN A 95 4.84 15.64 -6.12
N GLU A 96 5.40 16.38 -7.08
CA GLU A 96 6.81 16.28 -7.48
C GLU A 96 7.69 17.12 -6.57
N GLU A 97 7.27 18.34 -6.24
CA GLU A 97 8.03 19.31 -5.44
C GLU A 97 8.35 18.76 -4.05
N LYS A 98 7.41 18.03 -3.43
CA LYS A 98 7.61 17.44 -2.10
C LYS A 98 8.76 16.44 -2.02
N LEU A 99 9.22 15.95 -3.17
CA LEU A 99 10.34 15.01 -3.27
C LEU A 99 11.67 15.72 -3.52
N LYS A 100 11.67 17.04 -3.71
CA LYS A 100 12.88 17.84 -3.96
C LYS A 100 13.30 18.55 -2.68
N ARG A 101 14.58 18.47 -2.33
CA ARG A 101 15.13 19.08 -1.11
C ARG A 101 14.96 20.60 -1.15
N GLU A 102 15.21 21.22 -2.29
CA GLU A 102 15.12 22.65 -2.53
C GLU A 102 13.71 23.21 -2.28
N SER A 103 12.66 22.40 -2.43
CA SER A 103 11.28 22.83 -2.15
C SER A 103 11.02 23.11 -0.66
N PHE A 104 11.89 22.61 0.22
CA PHE A 104 11.81 22.85 1.67
C PHE A 104 12.57 24.11 2.11
N ASP A 105 13.30 24.78 1.19
CA ASP A 105 13.88 26.10 1.43
C ASP A 105 12.82 27.18 1.20
N LEU A 106 11.79 27.17 2.06
CA LEU A 106 10.56 27.95 1.90
C LEU A 106 10.84 29.45 1.79
N THR A 107 10.51 30.05 0.64
CA THR A 107 10.55 31.50 0.44
C THR A 107 9.18 32.13 0.71
N PRO A 108 9.12 33.35 1.28
CA PRO A 108 7.85 34.02 1.58
C PRO A 108 6.96 34.29 0.36
N GLU A 109 7.54 34.45 -0.84
CA GLU A 109 6.77 34.83 -2.03
C GLU A 109 6.01 33.67 -2.69
N ALA A 110 6.40 32.42 -2.45
CA ALA A 110 5.79 31.26 -3.09
C ALA A 110 4.82 30.56 -2.14
N ARG A 111 3.58 31.05 -1.98
CA ARG A 111 2.57 30.35 -1.15
C ARG A 111 2.12 29.01 -1.78
N VAL A 112 2.13 28.92 -3.11
CA VAL A 112 1.73 27.74 -3.88
C VAL A 112 2.85 27.38 -4.85
N ALA A 113 3.43 26.20 -4.70
CA ALA A 113 4.47 25.64 -5.55
C ALA A 113 3.98 24.29 -6.10
N VAL A 114 3.19 24.34 -7.18
CA VAL A 114 2.60 23.17 -7.82
C VAL A 114 2.82 23.26 -9.32
N ASN A 115 3.70 22.42 -9.87
CA ASN A 115 3.96 22.35 -11.31
C ASN A 115 3.01 21.37 -12.02
N ASP A 116 3.04 21.36 -13.35
CA ASP A 116 2.28 20.38 -14.14
C ASP A 116 2.88 18.98 -13.99
N ILE A 117 2.17 18.13 -13.25
CA ILE A 117 2.57 16.75 -12.98
C ILE A 117 2.65 15.87 -14.25
N MET A 118 2.04 16.30 -15.35
CA MET A 118 2.09 15.59 -16.63
C MET A 118 3.44 15.80 -17.34
N GLU A 119 4.18 16.86 -17.02
CA GLU A 119 5.51 17.14 -17.58
C GLU A 119 6.64 16.44 -16.82
N ALA A 120 6.36 15.88 -15.64
CA ALA A 120 7.34 15.13 -14.86
C ALA A 120 7.85 13.91 -15.65
N LYS A 121 9.18 13.84 -15.85
CA LYS A 121 9.86 12.80 -16.66
C LYS A 121 10.63 11.77 -15.83
N GLU A 122 11.05 12.15 -14.62
CA GLU A 122 11.89 11.31 -13.77
C GLU A 122 11.22 11.04 -12.42
N THR A 123 11.51 9.88 -11.85
CA THR A 123 11.25 9.60 -10.44
C THR A 123 12.60 9.64 -9.74
N ALA A 124 12.82 10.65 -8.90
CA ALA A 124 14.06 10.75 -8.16
C ALA A 124 14.23 9.55 -7.22
N ALA A 125 15.43 8.99 -7.22
CA ALA A 125 15.82 7.90 -6.36
C ALA A 125 16.16 8.45 -4.96
N HIS A 126 15.17 8.47 -4.07
CA HIS A 126 15.39 8.93 -2.71
C HIS A 126 15.88 7.77 -1.84
N LEU A 127 17.09 7.89 -1.31
CA LEU A 127 17.61 6.96 -0.33
C LEU A 127 16.92 7.20 1.01
N VAL A 128 16.05 6.30 1.41
CA VAL A 128 15.45 6.30 2.75
C VAL A 128 16.27 5.38 3.65
N HIS A 129 16.86 5.94 4.71
CA HIS A 129 17.73 5.21 5.64
C HIS A 129 16.97 4.31 6.63
N GLY A 130 15.67 4.51 6.79
CA GLY A 130 14.82 3.69 7.64
C GLY A 130 13.44 4.32 7.80
N PHE A 131 12.49 3.53 8.26
CA PHE A 131 11.18 4.01 8.69
C PHE A 131 11.19 3.97 10.21
N GLU A 132 11.16 5.13 10.89
CA GLU A 132 11.33 5.23 12.35
C GLU A 132 10.32 4.36 13.15
N GLU A 133 9.21 3.94 12.53
CA GLU A 133 8.16 3.11 13.15
C GLU A 133 7.78 1.84 12.37
N HIS A 134 8.49 1.46 11.31
CA HIS A 134 8.11 0.30 10.49
C HIS A 134 9.21 -0.74 10.37
N THR A 135 8.91 -1.96 10.81
CA THR A 135 9.79 -3.14 10.65
C THR A 135 9.82 -3.68 9.22
N ARG A 136 8.93 -3.17 8.36
CA ARG A 136 8.88 -3.39 6.91
C ARG A 136 9.17 -2.09 6.18
N ALA A 137 10.02 -2.14 5.18
CA ALA A 137 10.35 -0.98 4.36
C ALA A 137 9.59 -1.01 3.03
N PHE A 138 8.94 0.09 2.68
CA PHE A 138 8.41 0.29 1.34
C PHE A 138 9.51 0.83 0.44
N VAL A 139 9.66 0.25 -0.75
CA VAL A 139 10.58 0.73 -1.79
C VAL A 139 9.76 1.08 -3.01
N GLN A 140 9.71 2.37 -3.33
CA GLN A 140 9.03 2.85 -4.53
C GLN A 140 9.85 2.47 -5.75
N ILE A 141 9.26 1.67 -6.64
CA ILE A 141 9.89 1.29 -7.91
C ILE A 141 9.25 1.99 -9.11
N GLN A 142 8.09 2.61 -8.90
CA GLN A 142 7.23 3.11 -9.97
C GLN A 142 6.31 4.22 -9.40
N GLN A 143 6.08 5.28 -10.17
CA GLN A 143 5.22 6.43 -9.82
C GLN A 143 4.34 6.81 -11.01
N GLY A 144 3.12 7.30 -10.75
CA GLY A 144 2.17 7.66 -11.81
C GLY A 144 1.54 6.44 -12.48
N CYS A 145 0.79 6.60 -13.56
CA CYS A 145 0.20 5.45 -14.28
C CYS A 145 -0.13 5.87 -15.71
N ASN A 146 0.13 5.02 -16.70
CA ASN A 146 -0.27 5.26 -18.09
C ASN A 146 -1.70 4.80 -18.37
N HIS A 147 -2.22 3.89 -17.56
CA HIS A 147 -3.57 3.42 -17.70
C HIS A 147 -4.59 4.47 -17.23
N ARG A 148 -5.75 4.52 -17.90
CA ARG A 148 -6.77 5.57 -17.73
C ARG A 148 -8.12 4.95 -17.37
N CYS A 149 -8.19 4.30 -16.20
CA CYS A 149 -9.47 3.81 -15.69
C CYS A 149 -10.47 4.96 -15.57
N THR A 150 -11.74 4.71 -15.86
CA THR A 150 -12.78 5.75 -15.91
C THR A 150 -13.06 6.41 -14.56
N PHE A 151 -12.73 5.76 -13.45
CA PHE A 151 -12.88 6.29 -12.08
C PHE A 151 -11.62 6.95 -11.51
N CYS A 152 -10.45 6.73 -12.12
CA CYS A 152 -9.19 6.99 -11.46
C CYS A 152 -8.74 8.44 -11.66
N ILE A 153 -8.57 9.16 -10.54
CA ILE A 153 -8.04 10.53 -10.54
C ILE A 153 -6.50 10.57 -10.43
N ILE A 154 -5.85 9.43 -10.13
CA ILE A 154 -4.42 9.36 -9.85
C ILE A 154 -3.53 9.97 -10.96
N PRO A 155 -3.80 9.78 -12.26
CA PRO A 155 -3.00 10.43 -13.30
C PRO A 155 -2.90 11.95 -13.16
N PHE A 156 -3.94 12.62 -12.66
CA PHE A 156 -3.94 14.06 -12.43
C PHE A 156 -3.19 14.49 -11.16
N GLY A 157 -2.92 13.55 -10.25
CA GLY A 157 -2.17 13.81 -9.01
C GLY A 157 -0.74 13.28 -9.00
N ARG A 158 -0.43 12.33 -9.88
CA ARG A 158 0.88 11.65 -9.94
C ARG A 158 1.48 11.60 -11.35
N GLY A 159 0.77 12.00 -12.40
CA GLY A 159 1.27 12.04 -13.76
C GLY A 159 1.33 10.67 -14.45
N ASN A 160 2.06 10.64 -15.57
CA ASN A 160 2.33 9.42 -16.34
C ASN A 160 3.23 8.44 -15.58
N ASN A 161 3.26 7.19 -16.02
CA ASN A 161 4.13 6.18 -15.45
C ASN A 161 5.61 6.58 -15.59
N ARG A 162 6.34 6.47 -14.49
CA ARG A 162 7.79 6.65 -14.40
C ARG A 162 8.39 5.61 -13.48
N SER A 163 9.34 4.85 -14.00
CA SER A 163 10.00 3.76 -13.28
C SER A 163 11.34 4.21 -12.70
N VAL A 164 11.68 3.66 -11.53
CA VAL A 164 12.99 3.88 -10.91
C VAL A 164 13.99 2.90 -11.55
N PRO A 165 15.16 3.34 -12.04
CA PRO A 165 16.17 2.43 -12.56
C PRO A 165 16.63 1.40 -11.52
N ILE A 166 16.83 0.15 -11.96
CA ILE A 166 17.19 -0.95 -11.06
C ILE A 166 18.43 -0.68 -10.19
N GLY A 167 19.43 0.05 -10.69
CA GLY A 167 20.63 0.37 -9.91
C GLY A 167 20.29 1.10 -8.61
N ALA A 168 19.40 2.09 -8.70
CA ALA A 168 18.92 2.85 -7.54
C ALA A 168 18.06 1.98 -6.61
N ILE A 169 17.18 1.13 -7.17
CA ILE A 169 16.38 0.19 -6.37
C ILE A 169 17.30 -0.76 -5.58
N THR A 170 18.32 -1.32 -6.23
CA THR A 170 19.29 -2.22 -5.59
C THR A 170 20.07 -1.53 -4.48
N GLU A 171 20.55 -0.30 -4.71
CA GLU A 171 21.27 0.47 -3.69
C GLU A 171 20.40 0.77 -2.46
N GLN A 172 19.15 1.18 -2.70
CA GLN A 172 18.19 1.44 -1.64
C GLN A 172 17.86 0.18 -0.83
N VAL A 173 17.56 -0.94 -1.50
CA VAL A 173 17.29 -2.21 -0.83
C VAL A 173 18.50 -2.67 -0.03
N ARG A 174 19.71 -2.57 -0.58
CA ARG A 174 20.94 -2.92 0.13
C ARG A 174 21.14 -2.06 1.38
N THR A 175 20.90 -0.76 1.29
CA THR A 175 20.97 0.16 2.43
C THR A 175 19.99 -0.25 3.52
N LEU A 176 18.74 -0.53 3.18
CA LEU A 176 17.71 -0.97 4.12
C LEU A 176 18.08 -2.31 4.79
N VAL A 177 18.57 -3.28 4.02
CA VAL A 177 19.01 -4.58 4.54
C VAL A 177 20.20 -4.43 5.49
N ASN A 178 21.17 -3.58 5.15
CA ASN A 178 22.32 -3.26 6.01
C ASN A 178 21.88 -2.59 7.33
N ASN A 179 20.79 -1.83 7.29
CA ASN A 179 20.17 -1.23 8.47
C ASN A 179 19.25 -2.19 9.24
N GLY A 180 19.25 -3.48 8.88
CA GLY A 180 18.57 -4.53 9.62
C GLY A 180 17.16 -4.87 9.12
N VAL A 181 16.65 -4.21 8.08
CA VAL A 181 15.33 -4.51 7.50
C VAL A 181 15.32 -5.94 6.95
N LYS A 182 14.32 -6.72 7.37
CA LYS A 182 14.17 -8.13 6.94
C LYS A 182 13.18 -8.31 5.79
N GLU A 183 12.24 -7.38 5.64
CA GLU A 183 11.22 -7.45 4.61
C GLU A 183 11.08 -6.12 3.87
N VAL A 184 11.21 -6.21 2.55
CA VAL A 184 10.98 -5.10 1.62
C VAL A 184 9.69 -5.34 0.86
N VAL A 185 8.89 -4.28 0.71
CA VAL A 185 7.68 -4.28 -0.10
C VAL A 185 7.91 -3.36 -1.29
N LEU A 186 7.93 -3.92 -2.51
CA LEU A 186 8.00 -3.12 -3.73
C LEU A 186 6.65 -2.46 -3.95
N THR A 187 6.67 -1.13 -4.10
CA THR A 187 5.46 -0.31 -4.20
C THR A 187 5.50 0.63 -5.39
N GLY A 188 4.30 0.98 -5.84
CA GLY A 188 4.02 1.81 -6.99
C GLY A 188 2.51 2.04 -7.06
N VAL A 189 2.08 2.78 -8.07
CA VAL A 189 0.65 2.90 -8.39
C VAL A 189 0.18 1.61 -9.07
N ASP A 190 0.98 1.12 -10.01
CA ASP A 190 0.77 -0.10 -10.78
C ASP A 190 2.13 -0.70 -11.12
N ILE A 191 2.59 -1.67 -10.31
CA ILE A 191 3.97 -2.14 -10.40
C ILE A 191 4.20 -3.07 -11.60
N THR A 192 3.15 -3.59 -12.24
CA THR A 192 3.27 -4.36 -13.48
C THR A 192 3.62 -3.48 -14.68
N ASP A 193 3.30 -2.18 -14.64
CA ASP A 193 3.67 -1.19 -15.67
C ASP A 193 5.17 -0.79 -15.58
N TYR A 194 5.94 -1.37 -14.65
CA TYR A 194 7.35 -1.06 -14.47
C TYR A 194 8.17 -1.30 -15.75
N GLY A 195 9.06 -0.35 -16.03
CA GLY A 195 10.15 -0.48 -16.99
C GLY A 195 9.80 -0.10 -18.42
N LEU A 196 8.53 0.12 -18.79
CA LEU A 196 8.15 0.51 -20.15
C LEU A 196 8.80 1.80 -20.64
N ASP A 197 9.11 2.70 -19.71
CA ASP A 197 9.79 3.98 -19.90
C ASP A 197 11.33 3.90 -19.82
N LEU A 198 11.89 2.74 -19.46
CA LEU A 198 13.33 2.54 -19.30
C LEU A 198 13.99 1.91 -20.55
N PRO A 199 15.29 2.16 -20.78
CA PRO A 199 16.05 1.48 -21.83
C PRO A 199 15.98 -0.04 -21.70
N GLY A 200 15.71 -0.72 -22.82
CA GLY A 200 15.56 -2.18 -22.86
C GLY A 200 14.24 -2.71 -22.30
N LYS A 201 13.37 -1.84 -21.78
CA LYS A 201 12.01 -2.15 -21.31
C LYS A 201 11.91 -3.40 -20.42
N PRO A 202 12.69 -3.49 -19.33
CA PRO A 202 12.68 -4.67 -18.47
C PRO A 202 11.32 -4.85 -17.81
N THR A 203 10.81 -6.08 -17.74
CA THR A 203 9.58 -6.39 -17.00
C THR A 203 9.80 -6.32 -15.49
N LEU A 204 8.70 -6.28 -14.72
CA LEU A 204 8.72 -6.41 -13.26
C LEU A 204 9.47 -7.68 -12.82
N GLY A 205 9.17 -8.84 -13.43
CA GLY A 205 9.82 -10.11 -13.11
C GLY A 205 11.33 -10.08 -13.37
N GLN A 206 11.76 -9.52 -14.51
CA GLN A 206 13.18 -9.38 -14.85
C GLN A 206 13.93 -8.47 -13.87
N MET A 207 13.33 -7.33 -13.49
CA MET A 207 13.91 -6.44 -12.48
C MET A 207 13.99 -7.13 -11.13
N THR A 208 12.91 -7.78 -10.68
CA THR A 208 12.83 -8.48 -9.39
C THR A 208 13.88 -9.59 -9.29
N ARG A 209 14.04 -10.39 -10.36
CA ARG A 209 15.08 -11.43 -10.43
C ARG A 209 16.48 -10.87 -10.28
N ARG A 210 16.78 -9.76 -10.97
CA ARG A 210 18.10 -9.10 -10.89
C ARG A 210 18.34 -8.49 -9.52
N LEU A 211 17.34 -7.85 -8.92
CA LEU A 211 17.41 -7.30 -7.57
C LEU A 211 17.77 -8.39 -6.55
N LEU A 212 17.05 -9.52 -6.59
CA LEU A 212 17.28 -10.66 -5.70
C LEU A 212 18.67 -11.31 -5.88
N ALA A 213 19.22 -11.27 -7.10
CA ALA A 213 20.58 -11.74 -7.36
C ALA A 213 21.64 -10.74 -6.84
N GLN A 214 21.36 -9.44 -6.88
CA GLN A 214 22.28 -8.38 -6.46
C GLN A 214 22.25 -8.07 -4.95
N VAL A 215 21.19 -8.51 -4.25
CA VAL A 215 21.03 -8.39 -2.79
C VAL A 215 20.65 -9.76 -2.20
N PRO A 216 21.57 -10.74 -2.20
CA PRO A 216 21.30 -12.08 -1.67
C PRO A 216 20.96 -12.08 -0.16
N GLU A 217 21.31 -11.02 0.57
CA GLU A 217 21.07 -10.87 2.00
C GLU A 217 19.60 -10.59 2.34
N LEU A 218 18.81 -10.09 1.38
CA LEU A 218 17.39 -9.79 1.55
C LEU A 218 16.63 -11.06 1.96
N LYS A 219 15.90 -11.01 3.08
CA LYS A 219 15.19 -12.18 3.60
C LYS A 219 13.79 -12.36 3.02
N ARG A 220 13.07 -11.26 2.82
CA ARG A 220 11.70 -11.27 2.31
C ARG A 220 11.44 -10.13 1.35
N LEU A 221 10.74 -10.43 0.27
CA LEU A 221 10.29 -9.50 -0.73
C LEU A 221 8.81 -9.70 -0.98
N ARG A 222 8.02 -8.63 -0.87
CA ARG A 222 6.59 -8.63 -1.16
C ARG A 222 6.28 -7.73 -2.33
N LEU A 223 5.47 -8.22 -3.24
CA LEU A 223 4.90 -7.44 -4.33
C LEU A 223 3.56 -6.87 -3.87
N SER A 224 3.34 -5.58 -4.13
CA SER A 224 2.07 -4.93 -3.82
C SER A 224 1.13 -4.94 -5.02
N SER A 225 0.93 -3.82 -5.70
CA SER A 225 -0.20 -3.58 -6.60
C SER A 225 -0.02 -4.17 -8.00
N LEU A 226 -0.47 -5.40 -8.22
CA LEU A 226 -0.38 -6.13 -9.49
C LEU A 226 -1.66 -6.01 -10.32
N ASP A 227 -1.55 -5.70 -11.61
CA ASP A 227 -2.63 -5.92 -12.58
C ASP A 227 -2.66 -7.41 -13.00
N PRO A 228 -3.78 -8.14 -12.82
CA PRO A 228 -3.84 -9.59 -13.03
C PRO A 228 -3.33 -10.08 -14.39
N VAL A 229 -3.59 -9.33 -15.47
CA VAL A 229 -3.23 -9.72 -16.84
C VAL A 229 -1.81 -9.33 -17.25
N GLU A 230 -1.13 -8.52 -16.44
CA GLU A 230 0.21 -8.02 -16.76
C GLU A 230 1.31 -8.73 -15.95
N ILE A 231 0.95 -9.75 -15.16
CA ILE A 231 1.94 -10.58 -14.46
C ILE A 231 2.73 -11.39 -15.50
N ASP A 232 4.01 -11.05 -15.66
CA ASP A 232 4.88 -11.68 -16.64
C ASP A 232 5.42 -13.04 -16.16
N ASP A 233 5.90 -13.87 -17.10
CA ASP A 233 6.37 -15.22 -16.81
C ASP A 233 7.56 -15.27 -15.84
N ASP A 234 8.46 -14.27 -15.86
CA ASP A 234 9.54 -14.19 -14.88
C ASP A 234 8.97 -13.92 -13.47
N THR A 235 7.87 -13.15 -13.34
CA THR A 235 7.18 -12.96 -12.06
C THR A 235 6.53 -14.25 -11.56
N TYR A 236 5.82 -15.00 -12.43
CA TYR A 236 5.27 -16.31 -12.07
C TYR A 236 6.35 -17.31 -11.66
N ARG A 237 7.45 -17.38 -12.41
CA ARG A 237 8.58 -18.27 -12.10
C ARG A 237 9.20 -17.94 -10.75
N LEU A 238 9.48 -16.66 -10.48
CA LEU A 238 9.94 -16.22 -9.15
C LEU A 238 8.93 -16.58 -8.07
N PHE A 239 7.63 -16.41 -8.33
CA PHE A 239 6.60 -16.78 -7.37
C PHE A 239 6.57 -18.29 -7.09
N GLY A 240 6.87 -19.16 -8.05
CA GLY A 240 6.99 -20.61 -7.81
C GLY A 240 8.29 -21.00 -7.11
N GLU A 241 9.42 -20.43 -7.53
CA GLU A 241 10.76 -20.96 -7.23
C GLU A 241 11.54 -20.19 -6.17
N GLU A 242 11.22 -18.91 -5.94
CA GLU A 242 11.99 -18.05 -5.04
C GLU A 242 11.36 -18.00 -3.63
N PRO A 243 12.00 -18.58 -2.59
CA PRO A 243 11.47 -18.58 -1.23
C PRO A 243 11.43 -17.19 -0.59
N ARG A 244 12.26 -16.23 -1.06
CA ARG A 244 12.22 -14.85 -0.55
C ARG A 244 10.97 -14.09 -1.01
N ILE A 245 10.33 -14.49 -2.11
CA ILE A 245 9.05 -13.91 -2.53
C ILE A 245 7.97 -14.38 -1.55
N MET A 246 7.24 -13.46 -0.93
CA MET A 246 6.20 -13.81 0.03
C MET A 246 4.97 -14.42 -0.66
N PRO A 247 4.32 -15.45 -0.05
CA PRO A 247 3.19 -16.20 -0.62
C PRO A 247 1.88 -15.41 -0.60
N HIS A 248 1.91 -14.16 -1.06
CA HIS A 248 0.80 -13.23 -1.03
C HIS A 248 0.84 -12.32 -2.25
N LEU A 249 -0.22 -12.36 -3.05
CA LEU A 249 -0.39 -11.49 -4.22
C LEU A 249 -1.53 -10.51 -3.98
N HIS A 250 -1.26 -9.21 -4.16
CA HIS A 250 -2.27 -8.17 -4.02
C HIS A 250 -2.68 -7.66 -5.40
N ILE A 251 -3.94 -7.87 -5.76
CA ILE A 251 -4.42 -7.65 -7.13
C ILE A 251 -5.34 -6.43 -7.24
N SER A 252 -5.15 -5.65 -8.29
CA SER A 252 -6.01 -4.52 -8.64
C SER A 252 -7.27 -5.01 -9.36
N LEU A 253 -8.15 -5.72 -8.63
CA LEU A 253 -9.34 -6.39 -9.19
C LEU A 253 -10.43 -5.39 -9.61
N GLN A 254 -10.75 -4.44 -8.72
CA GLN A 254 -11.78 -3.41 -8.82
C GLN A 254 -13.23 -3.92 -8.82
N ALA A 255 -13.56 -4.93 -9.63
CA ALA A 255 -14.88 -5.58 -9.70
C ALA A 255 -14.76 -7.02 -10.25
N GLY A 256 -15.84 -7.81 -10.18
CA GLY A 256 -15.88 -9.19 -10.70
C GLY A 256 -16.92 -9.44 -11.79
N ASP A 257 -17.52 -8.38 -12.32
CA ASP A 257 -18.45 -8.41 -13.44
C ASP A 257 -17.83 -7.78 -14.70
N ASP A 258 -17.91 -8.47 -15.83
CA ASP A 258 -17.28 -8.05 -17.09
C ASP A 258 -17.81 -6.71 -17.60
N MET A 259 -19.09 -6.40 -17.38
CA MET A 259 -19.66 -5.14 -17.83
C MET A 259 -19.19 -3.98 -16.98
N VAL A 260 -19.11 -4.18 -15.66
CA VAL A 260 -18.52 -3.20 -14.74
C VAL A 260 -17.04 -3.00 -15.06
N LEU A 261 -16.26 -4.07 -15.23
CA LEU A 261 -14.83 -4.02 -15.59
C LEU A 261 -14.61 -3.26 -16.91
N LYS A 262 -15.41 -3.54 -17.95
CA LYS A 262 -15.35 -2.80 -19.22
C LYS A 262 -15.67 -1.32 -19.05
N ARG A 263 -16.70 -0.97 -18.26
CA ARG A 263 -17.06 0.45 -17.98
C ARG A 263 -16.02 1.15 -17.11
N MET A 264 -15.34 0.42 -16.22
CA MET A 264 -14.16 0.88 -15.50
C MET A 264 -12.95 1.08 -16.43
N LYS A 265 -13.00 0.51 -17.64
CA LYS A 265 -11.91 0.42 -18.62
C LYS A 265 -10.73 -0.40 -18.09
N ARG A 266 -10.99 -1.50 -17.38
CA ARG A 266 -9.96 -2.44 -16.93
C ARG A 266 -9.35 -3.21 -18.12
N ARG A 267 -8.10 -3.65 -17.98
CA ARG A 267 -7.39 -4.50 -18.95
C ARG A 267 -7.82 -5.95 -18.90
N HIS A 268 -8.44 -6.35 -17.79
CA HIS A 268 -8.84 -7.71 -17.47
C HIS A 268 -10.37 -7.86 -17.42
N LEU A 269 -10.81 -9.07 -17.70
CA LEU A 269 -12.16 -9.59 -17.46
C LEU A 269 -12.15 -10.52 -16.25
N ARG A 270 -13.33 -11.02 -15.86
CA ARG A 270 -13.47 -11.98 -14.76
C ARG A 270 -12.57 -13.21 -14.97
N GLN A 271 -12.62 -13.80 -16.17
CA GLN A 271 -11.92 -15.06 -16.44
C GLN A 271 -10.39 -14.91 -16.32
N ASP A 272 -9.84 -13.77 -16.73
CA ASP A 272 -8.40 -13.53 -16.61
C ASP A 272 -7.92 -13.58 -15.15
N VAL A 273 -8.75 -13.10 -14.22
CA VAL A 273 -8.47 -13.14 -12.78
C VAL A 273 -8.54 -14.58 -12.26
N VAL A 274 -9.54 -15.34 -12.71
CA VAL A 274 -9.68 -16.76 -12.36
C VAL A 274 -8.44 -17.53 -12.81
N ASP A 275 -8.02 -17.36 -14.07
CA ASP A 275 -6.88 -18.05 -14.65
C ASP A 275 -5.57 -17.69 -13.93
N MET A 276 -5.38 -16.41 -13.58
CA MET A 276 -4.24 -15.94 -12.79
C MET A 276 -4.20 -16.59 -11.39
N VAL A 277 -5.34 -16.66 -10.70
CA VAL A 277 -5.43 -17.28 -9.37
C VAL A 277 -5.15 -18.79 -9.44
N VAL A 278 -5.69 -19.48 -10.44
CA VAL A 278 -5.43 -20.91 -10.67
C VAL A 278 -3.93 -21.15 -10.90
N LYS A 279 -3.31 -20.41 -11.83
CA LYS A 279 -1.88 -20.51 -12.13
C LYS A 279 -1.02 -20.23 -10.90
N ALA A 280 -1.35 -19.20 -10.12
CA ALA A 280 -0.62 -18.88 -8.89
C ALA A 280 -0.72 -19.99 -7.84
N ARG A 281 -1.89 -20.63 -7.67
CA ARG A 281 -2.09 -21.78 -6.76
C ARG A 281 -1.36 -23.03 -7.21
N GLU A 282 -1.30 -23.29 -8.52
CA GLU A 282 -0.50 -24.40 -9.07
C GLU A 282 1.00 -24.23 -8.76
N LEU A 283 1.51 -23.01 -8.88
CA LEU A 283 2.90 -22.68 -8.59
C LEU A 283 3.20 -22.65 -7.09
N ARG A 284 2.25 -22.21 -6.27
CA ARG A 284 2.39 -22.09 -4.82
C ARG A 284 1.05 -22.36 -4.12
N PRO A 285 0.79 -23.61 -3.68
CA PRO A 285 -0.53 -24.00 -3.15
C PRO A 285 -0.99 -23.24 -1.90
N ASP A 286 -0.06 -22.71 -1.11
CA ASP A 286 -0.35 -21.95 0.11
C ASP A 286 -0.51 -20.44 -0.12
N VAL A 287 -0.58 -19.98 -1.38
CA VAL A 287 -0.78 -18.56 -1.71
C VAL A 287 -2.09 -18.00 -1.15
N VAL A 288 -1.99 -16.78 -0.61
CA VAL A 288 -3.14 -15.94 -0.25
C VAL A 288 -3.27 -14.74 -1.19
N PHE A 289 -4.49 -14.29 -1.40
CA PHE A 289 -4.78 -13.17 -2.30
C PHE A 289 -5.38 -12.00 -1.52
N GLY A 290 -4.81 -10.81 -1.74
CA GLY A 290 -5.44 -9.55 -1.42
C GLY A 290 -6.01 -8.90 -2.66
N ALA A 291 -7.06 -8.09 -2.53
CA ALA A 291 -7.63 -7.39 -3.68
C ALA A 291 -8.21 -6.02 -3.31
N ASP A 292 -8.04 -5.05 -4.21
CA ASP A 292 -8.75 -3.77 -4.13
C ASP A 292 -10.07 -3.88 -4.89
N ILE A 293 -11.19 -3.51 -4.26
CA ILE A 293 -12.54 -3.60 -4.85
C ILE A 293 -13.30 -2.29 -4.64
N ILE A 294 -13.99 -1.83 -5.69
CA ILE A 294 -14.87 -0.66 -5.65
C ILE A 294 -16.32 -1.14 -5.75
N ALA A 295 -17.09 -0.94 -4.66
CA ALA A 295 -18.49 -1.30 -4.61
C ALA A 295 -19.39 -0.15 -5.08
N GLY A 296 -20.43 -0.45 -5.85
CA GLY A 296 -21.39 0.57 -6.29
C GLY A 296 -20.84 1.49 -7.37
N PHE A 297 -20.00 0.96 -8.27
CA PHE A 297 -19.55 1.69 -9.45
C PHE A 297 -20.77 2.20 -10.24
N PRO A 298 -20.69 3.36 -10.93
CA PRO A 298 -21.83 3.87 -11.69
C PRO A 298 -22.38 2.81 -12.63
N THR A 299 -23.71 2.75 -12.76
CA THR A 299 -24.47 1.75 -13.55
C THR A 299 -24.44 0.29 -13.05
N GLU A 300 -23.82 -0.01 -11.90
CA GLU A 300 -23.80 -1.36 -11.31
C GLU A 300 -25.20 -1.78 -10.81
N THR A 301 -25.75 -2.82 -11.43
CA THR A 301 -27.01 -3.47 -11.01
C THR A 301 -26.79 -4.47 -9.88
N ASP A 302 -27.85 -5.01 -9.31
CA ASP A 302 -27.76 -6.03 -8.26
C ASP A 302 -27.09 -7.33 -8.77
N ASP A 303 -27.43 -7.78 -9.98
CA ASP A 303 -26.78 -8.96 -10.60
C ASP A 303 -25.28 -8.76 -10.82
N MET A 304 -24.85 -7.56 -11.25
CA MET A 304 -23.44 -7.23 -11.46
C MET A 304 -22.66 -7.20 -10.13
N PHE A 305 -23.29 -6.66 -9.09
CA PHE A 305 -22.72 -6.71 -7.74
C PHE A 305 -22.59 -8.15 -7.25
N GLU A 306 -23.64 -8.96 -7.44
CA GLU A 306 -23.67 -10.36 -7.01
C GLU A 306 -22.60 -11.20 -7.74
N ASN A 307 -22.34 -10.93 -9.02
CA ASN A 307 -21.21 -11.53 -9.74
C ASN A 307 -19.86 -11.20 -9.07
N THR A 308 -19.67 -9.95 -8.63
CA THR A 308 -18.47 -9.53 -7.90
C THR A 308 -18.35 -10.24 -6.55
N TYR A 309 -19.46 -10.31 -5.81
CA TYR A 309 -19.53 -10.99 -4.52
C TYR A 309 -19.18 -12.49 -4.66
N ARG A 310 -19.77 -13.19 -5.63
CA ARG A 310 -19.45 -14.60 -5.89
C ARG A 310 -18.00 -14.83 -6.29
N LEU A 311 -17.40 -13.92 -7.07
CA LEU A 311 -15.98 -14.05 -7.44
C LEU A 311 -15.07 -14.02 -6.20
N VAL A 312 -15.38 -13.17 -5.22
CA VAL A 312 -14.64 -13.10 -3.96
C VAL A 312 -14.68 -14.45 -3.23
N GLU A 313 -15.85 -15.07 -3.13
CA GLU A 313 -16.04 -16.37 -2.47
C GLU A 313 -15.37 -17.50 -3.27
N GLU A 314 -15.63 -17.58 -4.58
CA GLU A 314 -15.07 -18.60 -5.50
C GLU A 314 -13.54 -18.62 -5.48
N LEU A 315 -12.92 -17.43 -5.48
CA LEU A 315 -11.47 -17.31 -5.49
C LEU A 315 -10.85 -17.27 -4.09
N GLY A 316 -11.65 -17.29 -3.02
CA GLY A 316 -11.15 -17.23 -1.64
C GLY A 316 -10.27 -16.01 -1.37
N LEU A 317 -10.68 -14.84 -1.87
CA LEU A 317 -9.91 -13.61 -1.72
C LEU A 317 -9.93 -13.16 -0.25
N THR A 318 -8.76 -13.18 0.39
CA THR A 318 -8.61 -13.08 1.84
C THR A 318 -8.51 -11.64 2.31
N TYR A 319 -7.57 -10.86 1.76
CA TYR A 319 -7.28 -9.50 2.24
C TYR A 319 -7.91 -8.45 1.32
N LEU A 320 -9.18 -8.11 1.58
CA LEU A 320 -9.91 -7.18 0.75
C LEU A 320 -9.79 -5.73 1.23
N HIS A 321 -9.38 -4.83 0.34
CA HIS A 321 -9.58 -3.40 0.51
C HIS A 321 -10.80 -2.94 -0.28
N VAL A 322 -11.94 -2.86 0.40
CA VAL A 322 -13.22 -2.50 -0.23
C VAL A 322 -13.58 -1.05 0.05
N PHE A 323 -13.74 -0.29 -1.03
CA PHE A 323 -14.16 1.11 -1.00
C PHE A 323 -15.51 1.27 -1.67
N PRO A 324 -16.47 2.03 -1.09
CA PRO A 324 -17.61 2.48 -1.87
C PRO A 324 -17.12 3.46 -2.95
N TYR A 325 -17.73 3.40 -4.14
CA TYR A 325 -17.39 4.34 -5.22
C TYR A 325 -17.59 5.79 -4.75
N SER A 326 -16.53 6.59 -4.92
CA SER A 326 -16.50 8.02 -4.63
C SER A 326 -16.40 8.77 -5.95
N GLU A 327 -17.39 9.62 -6.27
CA GLU A 327 -17.28 10.46 -7.45
C GLU A 327 -16.05 11.37 -7.34
N ARG A 328 -15.32 11.50 -8.44
CA ARG A 328 -14.19 12.41 -8.57
C ARG A 328 -14.45 13.37 -9.74
N PRO A 329 -14.60 14.68 -9.50
CA PRO A 329 -14.77 15.65 -10.58
C PRO A 329 -13.70 15.49 -11.68
N GLY A 330 -14.11 15.60 -12.94
CA GLY A 330 -13.22 15.42 -14.10
C GLY A 330 -13.05 13.98 -14.59
N THR A 331 -13.45 12.96 -13.81
CA THR A 331 -13.37 11.56 -14.25
C THR A 331 -14.55 11.17 -15.16
N PRO A 332 -14.37 10.29 -16.16
CA PRO A 332 -15.47 9.80 -16.99
C PRO A 332 -16.59 9.12 -16.18
N ALA A 333 -16.26 8.36 -15.14
CA ALA A 333 -17.24 7.65 -14.30
C ALA A 333 -18.17 8.61 -13.54
N ALA A 334 -17.70 9.81 -13.18
CA ALA A 334 -18.54 10.81 -12.52
C ALA A 334 -19.69 11.32 -13.40
N LYS A 335 -19.63 11.11 -14.72
CA LYS A 335 -20.67 11.50 -15.69
C LYS A 335 -21.67 10.37 -15.98
N MET A 336 -21.44 9.17 -15.46
CA MET A 336 -22.32 8.01 -15.67
C MET A 336 -23.52 8.05 -14.71
N PRO A 337 -24.62 7.31 -14.98
CA PRO A 337 -25.71 7.14 -14.02
C PRO A 337 -25.23 6.53 -12.70
N GLN A 338 -25.44 7.25 -11.61
CA GLN A 338 -24.88 6.94 -10.31
C GLN A 338 -25.75 5.94 -9.53
N VAL A 339 -25.09 5.02 -8.79
CA VAL A 339 -25.76 4.15 -7.80
C VAL A 339 -26.02 4.94 -6.52
N PRO A 340 -27.18 4.83 -5.84
CA PRO A 340 -27.43 5.54 -4.58
C PRO A 340 -26.39 5.26 -3.49
N GLY A 341 -25.97 6.30 -2.76
CA GLY A 341 -24.86 6.21 -1.81
C GLY A 341 -25.08 5.24 -0.64
N ASN A 342 -26.33 5.04 -0.20
CA ASN A 342 -26.68 4.02 0.79
C ASN A 342 -26.42 2.61 0.25
N LEU A 343 -26.80 2.33 -0.99
CA LEU A 343 -26.59 1.04 -1.64
C LEU A 343 -25.09 0.75 -1.86
N ARG A 344 -24.28 1.77 -2.22
CA ARG A 344 -22.81 1.60 -2.31
C ARG A 344 -22.20 1.19 -0.97
N LYS A 345 -22.66 1.80 0.13
CA LYS A 345 -22.16 1.51 1.49
C LYS A 345 -22.56 0.11 1.93
N GLU A 346 -23.79 -0.30 1.66
CA GLU A 346 -24.30 -1.64 1.93
C GLU A 346 -23.49 -2.71 1.18
N ARG A 347 -23.34 -2.54 -0.14
CA ARG A 347 -22.52 -3.41 -1.00
C ARG A 347 -21.07 -3.50 -0.53
N ALA A 348 -20.48 -2.36 -0.16
CA ALA A 348 -19.12 -2.33 0.39
C ALA A 348 -19.02 -3.09 1.72
N ALA A 349 -20.04 -3.00 2.59
CA ALA A 349 -20.07 -3.76 3.85
C ALA A 349 -20.13 -5.27 3.57
N ARG A 350 -21.05 -5.73 2.71
CA ARG A 350 -21.17 -7.15 2.33
C ARG A 350 -19.85 -7.74 1.82
N LEU A 351 -19.13 -7.02 0.96
CA LEU A 351 -17.84 -7.47 0.46
C LEU A 351 -16.76 -7.51 1.55
N ARG A 352 -16.75 -6.57 2.51
CA ARG A 352 -15.82 -6.64 3.65
C ARG A 352 -16.13 -7.83 4.54
N ASP A 353 -17.40 -8.13 4.78
CA ASP A 353 -17.82 -9.28 5.58
C ASP A 353 -17.41 -10.60 4.92
N ALA A 354 -17.50 -10.70 3.59
CA ALA A 354 -16.98 -11.83 2.83
C ALA A 354 -15.46 -11.98 2.97
N GLY A 355 -14.71 -10.88 2.83
CA GLY A 355 -13.25 -10.87 3.06
C GLY A 355 -12.88 -11.27 4.49
N GLN A 356 -13.59 -10.76 5.50
CA GLN A 356 -13.36 -11.12 6.90
C GLN A 356 -13.64 -12.60 7.16
N SER A 357 -14.66 -13.15 6.52
CA SER A 357 -14.98 -14.58 6.60
C SER A 357 -13.87 -15.43 5.98
N ALA A 358 -13.34 -15.02 4.82
CA ALA A 358 -12.21 -15.68 4.18
C ALA A 358 -10.92 -15.59 5.03
N GLU A 359 -10.65 -14.43 5.64
CA GLU A 359 -9.52 -14.26 6.57
C GLU A 359 -9.65 -15.16 7.80
N ASN A 360 -10.85 -15.27 8.37
CA ASN A 360 -11.10 -16.14 9.51
C ASN A 360 -10.86 -17.62 9.16
N LEU A 361 -11.37 -18.08 8.01
CA LEU A 361 -11.13 -19.44 7.52
C LEU A 361 -9.63 -19.69 7.28
N PHE A 362 -8.93 -18.72 6.69
CA PHE A 362 -7.49 -18.80 6.50
C PHE A 362 -6.76 -18.92 7.85
N MET A 363 -7.06 -18.05 8.82
CA MET A 363 -6.45 -18.11 10.16
C MET A 363 -6.74 -19.44 10.85
N GLN A 364 -7.98 -19.96 10.75
CA GLN A 364 -8.34 -21.27 11.32
C GLN A 364 -7.49 -22.39 10.71
N SER A 365 -7.24 -22.35 9.40
CA SER A 365 -6.38 -23.32 8.71
C SER A 365 -4.93 -23.28 9.18
N ARG A 366 -4.50 -22.20 9.86
CA ARG A 366 -3.14 -22.05 10.39
C ARG A 366 -2.97 -22.66 11.77
N ILE A 367 -4.03 -22.94 12.52
CA ILE A 367 -3.92 -23.55 13.85
C ILE A 367 -3.23 -24.91 13.73
N GLY A 368 -2.28 -25.18 14.61
CA GLY A 368 -1.48 -26.41 14.59
C GLY A 368 -0.29 -26.39 13.63
N THR A 369 -0.10 -25.32 12.87
CA THR A 369 1.03 -25.16 11.94
C THR A 369 2.17 -24.33 12.52
N THR A 370 3.28 -24.27 11.81
CA THR A 370 4.39 -23.34 12.09
C THR A 370 4.45 -22.24 11.05
N SER A 371 4.79 -21.03 11.46
CA SER A 371 4.97 -19.88 10.57
C SER A 371 6.19 -19.05 10.95
N GLN A 372 6.77 -18.37 9.98
CA GLN A 372 7.82 -17.38 10.22
C GLN A 372 7.15 -16.02 10.44
N VAL A 373 7.27 -15.47 11.65
CA VAL A 373 6.59 -14.23 12.04
C VAL A 373 7.59 -13.08 12.05
N LEU A 374 7.37 -12.05 11.23
CA LEU A 374 8.10 -10.79 11.36
C LEU A 374 7.49 -9.99 12.50
N ILE A 375 8.23 -9.84 13.60
CA ILE A 375 7.79 -9.10 14.78
C ILE A 375 7.83 -7.59 14.47
N GLU A 376 6.73 -6.91 14.73
CA GLU A 376 6.57 -5.47 14.52
C GLU A 376 6.81 -4.70 15.81
N LYS A 377 6.07 -5.05 16.87
CA LYS A 377 6.15 -4.36 18.17
C LYS A 377 5.48 -5.19 19.25
N ASN A 378 6.09 -5.29 20.43
CA ASN A 378 5.47 -5.93 21.62
C ASN A 378 4.91 -7.35 21.33
N GLY A 379 5.66 -8.16 20.57
CA GLY A 379 5.26 -9.51 20.16
C GLY A 379 4.17 -9.57 19.09
N PHE A 380 3.53 -8.46 18.74
CA PHE A 380 2.68 -8.39 17.56
C PHE A 380 3.54 -8.43 16.30
N GLY A 381 3.12 -9.20 15.31
CA GLY A 381 3.80 -9.34 14.03
C GLY A 381 2.90 -9.90 12.94
N ARG A 382 3.50 -10.24 11.79
CA ARG A 382 2.79 -10.86 10.66
C ARG A 382 3.52 -12.06 10.09
N THR A 383 2.77 -13.07 9.66
CA THR A 383 3.31 -14.24 8.95
C THR A 383 3.78 -13.89 7.53
N GLU A 384 4.36 -14.86 6.84
CA GLU A 384 4.67 -14.80 5.41
C GLU A 384 3.44 -14.40 4.57
N HIS A 385 2.28 -15.00 4.89
CA HIS A 385 0.97 -14.75 4.31
C HIS A 385 0.29 -13.47 4.82
N TYR A 386 1.00 -12.63 5.57
CA TYR A 386 0.51 -11.35 6.10
C TYR A 386 -0.55 -11.44 7.21
N ALA A 387 -0.83 -12.63 7.74
CA ALA A 387 -1.81 -12.80 8.82
C ALA A 387 -1.31 -12.16 10.11
N PRO A 388 -2.18 -11.47 10.87
CA PRO A 388 -1.81 -10.86 12.14
C PRO A 388 -1.56 -11.95 13.20
N VAL A 389 -0.45 -11.82 13.92
CA VAL A 389 -0.05 -12.76 14.98
C VAL A 389 0.33 -12.00 16.24
N GLN A 390 -0.14 -12.47 17.38
CA GLN A 390 0.42 -12.16 18.69
C GLN A 390 1.32 -13.33 19.11
N VAL A 391 2.62 -13.06 19.23
CA VAL A 391 3.59 -14.03 19.75
C VAL A 391 3.79 -13.74 21.25
N GLU A 392 3.55 -14.75 22.07
CA GLU A 392 3.75 -14.70 23.52
C GLU A 392 5.03 -15.42 23.93
N ALA A 393 5.49 -15.23 25.17
CA ALA A 393 6.73 -15.84 25.69
C ALA A 393 8.00 -15.51 24.85
N LEU A 394 8.06 -14.32 24.26
CA LEU A 394 9.29 -13.80 23.66
C LEU A 394 10.24 -13.31 24.74
N GLU A 395 11.52 -13.65 24.59
CA GLU A 395 12.60 -13.11 25.43
C GLU A 395 13.16 -11.83 24.80
N GLY A 396 12.92 -10.69 25.44
CA GLY A 396 13.41 -9.38 25.00
C GLY A 396 12.59 -8.72 23.87
N ASP A 397 13.08 -7.58 23.39
CA ASP A 397 12.50 -6.88 22.23
C ASP A 397 13.08 -7.45 20.94
N LEU A 398 12.23 -8.18 20.21
CA LEU A 398 12.57 -8.80 18.93
C LEU A 398 11.95 -8.04 17.74
N SER A 399 11.55 -6.78 17.92
CA SER A 399 11.03 -5.94 16.85
C SER A 399 11.99 -5.89 15.65
N GLY A 400 11.47 -6.14 14.45
CA GLY A 400 12.25 -6.25 13.22
C GLY A 400 12.86 -7.62 12.96
N GLN A 401 12.76 -8.58 13.89
CA GLN A 401 13.26 -9.94 13.69
C GLN A 401 12.18 -10.87 13.12
N VAL A 402 12.62 -11.90 12.40
CA VAL A 402 11.77 -13.00 11.96
C VAL A 402 11.93 -14.15 12.94
N VAL A 403 10.83 -14.52 13.59
CA VAL A 403 10.79 -15.55 14.62
C VAL A 403 9.95 -16.74 14.13
N PRO A 404 10.50 -17.96 14.08
CA PRO A 404 9.70 -19.14 13.82
C PRO A 404 8.79 -19.41 15.03
N ALA A 405 7.48 -19.53 14.79
CA ALA A 405 6.50 -19.73 15.86
C ALA A 405 5.49 -20.83 15.51
N TYR A 406 5.02 -21.54 16.54
CA TYR A 406 3.92 -22.48 16.46
C TYR A 406 2.60 -21.74 16.69
N ILE A 407 1.66 -21.89 15.75
CA ILE A 407 0.34 -21.27 15.82
C ILE A 407 -0.57 -22.17 16.65
N ALA A 408 -0.97 -21.69 17.81
CA ALA A 408 -1.72 -22.48 18.79
C ALA A 408 -3.24 -22.25 18.73
N ASP A 409 -3.67 -21.02 18.44
CA ASP A 409 -5.08 -20.62 18.56
C ASP A 409 -5.34 -19.29 17.81
N ILE A 410 -6.58 -18.79 17.87
CA ILE A 410 -6.98 -17.45 17.46
C ILE A 410 -7.55 -16.68 18.67
N ARG A 411 -7.06 -15.47 18.92
CA ARG A 411 -7.58 -14.56 19.96
C ARG A 411 -7.70 -13.14 19.44
N ASP A 412 -8.83 -12.50 19.72
CA ASP A 412 -9.10 -11.10 19.34
C ASP A 412 -8.83 -10.78 17.85
N GLY A 413 -9.19 -11.71 16.96
CA GLY A 413 -8.98 -11.57 15.52
C GLY A 413 -7.53 -11.70 15.06
N LYS A 414 -6.67 -12.33 15.87
CA LYS A 414 -5.25 -12.58 15.56
C LYS A 414 -4.88 -14.02 15.87
N LEU A 415 -3.89 -14.54 15.16
CA LEU A 415 -3.26 -15.81 15.52
C LEU A 415 -2.52 -15.65 16.86
N LEU A 416 -2.69 -16.59 17.78
CA LEU A 416 -1.84 -16.73 18.96
C LEU A 416 -0.72 -17.72 18.66
N ALA A 417 0.51 -17.33 18.92
CA ALA A 417 1.66 -18.17 18.65
C ALA A 417 2.71 -18.14 19.77
N TYR A 418 3.52 -19.20 19.81
CA TYR A 418 4.65 -19.32 20.72
C TYR A 418 5.94 -19.61 19.93
N PRO A 419 7.09 -19.01 20.30
CA PRO A 419 8.36 -19.27 19.61
C PRO A 419 8.71 -20.76 19.62
N LEU A 420 9.17 -21.28 18.48
CA LEU A 420 9.58 -22.68 18.40
C LEU A 420 10.72 -23.00 19.38
N GLY A 421 10.70 -24.21 19.94
CA GLY A 421 11.71 -24.67 20.89
C GLY A 421 11.47 -24.23 22.34
N THR A 422 10.40 -23.48 22.63
CA THR A 422 10.00 -23.10 23.99
C THR A 422 9.09 -24.16 24.64
N ASP A 423 9.11 -24.25 25.97
CA ASP A 423 8.18 -25.10 26.73
C ASP A 423 6.73 -24.74 26.44
N ALA A 424 6.43 -23.44 26.27
CA ALA A 424 5.10 -22.97 25.92
C ALA A 424 4.62 -23.53 24.57
N ALA A 425 5.48 -23.59 23.56
CA ALA A 425 5.16 -24.20 22.27
C ALA A 425 4.92 -25.72 22.39
N ASN A 426 5.68 -26.43 23.23
CA ASN A 426 5.50 -27.87 23.46
C ASN A 426 4.16 -28.16 24.16
N VAL A 427 3.84 -27.41 25.22
CA VAL A 427 2.55 -27.52 25.94
C VAL A 427 1.37 -27.21 25.01
N ALA A 428 1.49 -26.20 24.14
CA ALA A 428 0.45 -25.87 23.18
C ALA A 428 0.21 -27.00 22.16
N ARG A 429 1.28 -27.64 21.67
CA ARG A 429 1.21 -28.78 20.74
C ARG A 429 0.54 -30.00 21.36
N GLU A 430 0.90 -30.33 22.61
CA GLU A 430 0.30 -31.46 23.33
C GLU A 430 -1.20 -31.25 23.55
N LYS A 431 -1.61 -30.04 23.94
CA LYS A 431 -3.03 -29.69 24.12
C LYS A 431 -3.84 -29.86 22.85
N LEU A 432 -3.33 -29.39 21.70
CA LEU A 432 -4.04 -29.53 20.43
C LEU A 432 -4.13 -31.00 19.99
N SER A 433 -3.10 -31.81 20.27
CA SER A 433 -3.09 -33.24 19.93
C SER A 433 -4.03 -34.08 20.81
N SER A 434 -4.50 -33.52 21.93
CA SER A 434 -5.41 -34.17 22.88
C SER A 434 -6.89 -33.83 22.66
N GLN A 435 -7.20 -32.94 21.71
CA GLN A 435 -8.54 -32.55 21.28
C GLN A 435 -8.88 -33.22 19.95
#